data_AF-A0A5C6Y4M3-F1
#
_entry.id   AF-A0A5C6Y4M3-F1
#
_cell.length_a   1.000
_cell.length_b   1.000
_cell.length_c   1.000
_cell.angle_alpha   90.00
_cell.angle_beta   90.00
_cell.angle_gamma   90.00
#
_symmetry.space_group_name_H-M   'P 1'
#
loop_
_entity.id
_entity.type
_entity.pdbx_description
1 polymer ?
#
loop_
_entity_poly.entity_id
_entity_poly.type
_entity_poly.pdbx_seq_one_letter_code
_entity_poly.pdbx_strand_id
1 'polypeptide(L)'
;MGRNIFGIDFGSVAFAIKKIASNNAIGSYFRLHERNFQHILYEDIEKLFLFSNGKIDYKYNFNKYRGDEGITEEGTEIGQKLFYPNMPQTNFVKIPGSPIFYWVSMHTIETFQGTVLNEIAKAKAGLQTGKNALFVRDWSEVDFRKTSIKSSELSDKWFPYCKGGGNNKWYGLNSFLVDWEDNGKRIHEYNNIPLNYSGAPVRAKQFYFKEGLSYSLINSTGNFCARYIKGGGIFDNGGPTFLVMI
;
A
#
# COMPACT_ATOMS: atom_id res chain seq x y z
N MET A 1 34.09 0.52 -1.20
CA MET A 1 33.37 1.76 -1.56
C MET A 1 33.63 2.01 -3.03
N GLY A 2 32.58 2.04 -3.86
CA GLY A 2 32.72 2.16 -5.31
C GLY A 2 33.02 3.60 -5.71
N ARG A 3 34.31 3.96 -5.80
CA ARG A 3 34.76 5.24 -6.35
C ARG A 3 34.99 5.04 -7.85
N ASN A 4 34.17 5.67 -8.72
CA ASN A 4 34.40 5.95 -10.16
C ASN A 4 33.08 6.36 -10.86
N ILE A 5 33.13 6.61 -12.18
CA ILE A 5 32.03 7.07 -13.08
C ILE A 5 30.72 6.25 -12.95
N PHE A 6 30.84 4.98 -12.58
CA PHE A 6 29.71 4.06 -12.37
C PHE A 6 29.47 3.71 -10.88
N GLY A 7 29.89 4.59 -9.97
CA GLY A 7 29.72 4.39 -8.53
C GLY A 7 28.26 4.53 -8.08
N ILE A 8 27.76 3.53 -7.35
CA ILE A 8 26.42 3.53 -6.74
C ILE A 8 26.30 4.49 -5.54
N ASP A 9 27.43 5.01 -5.07
CA ASP A 9 27.46 5.97 -3.98
C ASP A 9 26.91 7.31 -4.50
N PHE A 10 25.81 7.77 -3.91
CA PHE A 10 25.00 8.95 -4.27
C PHE A 10 24.13 8.87 -5.54
N GLY A 11 23.83 7.68 -6.05
CA GLY A 11 22.89 7.55 -7.17
C GLY A 11 23.43 8.16 -8.46
N SER A 12 24.70 7.89 -8.78
CA SER A 12 25.30 8.33 -10.04
C SER A 12 24.53 7.75 -11.22
N VAL A 13 23.74 8.59 -11.87
CA VAL A 13 23.05 8.29 -13.13
C VAL A 13 23.89 8.86 -14.25
N ALA A 14 24.47 8.00 -15.09
CA ALA A 14 25.07 8.43 -16.35
C ALA A 14 23.98 8.51 -17.43
N PHE A 15 23.89 9.65 -18.11
CA PHE A 15 22.96 9.86 -19.22
C PHE A 15 23.71 10.33 -20.47
N ALA A 16 23.31 9.79 -21.62
CA ALA A 16 23.65 10.36 -22.92
C ALA A 16 22.41 11.08 -23.45
N ILE A 17 22.47 12.41 -23.55
CA ILE A 17 21.34 13.24 -24.00
C ILE A 17 21.63 13.75 -25.40
N LYS A 18 20.64 13.65 -26.28
CA LYS A 18 20.63 14.36 -27.55
C LYS A 18 19.92 15.70 -27.37
N LYS A 19 20.54 16.81 -27.78
CA LYS A 19 19.96 18.17 -27.70
C LYS A 19 18.82 18.36 -28.73
N ILE A 20 17.70 17.66 -28.53
CA ILE A 20 16.51 17.70 -29.39
C ILE A 20 15.26 17.67 -28.51
N ALA A 21 14.34 18.61 -28.71
CA ALA A 21 13.00 18.53 -28.15
C ALA A 21 12.12 17.70 -29.10
N SER A 22 11.58 16.59 -28.62
CA SER A 22 10.69 15.72 -29.41
C SER A 22 9.68 15.02 -28.50
N ASN A 23 8.41 15.07 -28.87
CA ASN A 23 7.35 14.33 -28.19
C ASN A 23 7.42 12.82 -28.47
N ASN A 24 8.18 12.42 -29.49
CA ASN A 24 8.43 11.02 -29.84
C ASN A 24 9.80 10.54 -29.33
N ALA A 25 10.43 11.29 -28.41
CA ALA A 25 11.69 10.89 -27.83
C ALA A 25 11.52 9.57 -27.06
N ILE A 26 12.39 8.61 -27.36
CA ILE A 26 12.52 7.35 -26.65
C ILE A 26 13.90 7.28 -25.99
N GLY A 27 13.96 6.64 -24.82
CA GLY A 27 15.18 6.40 -24.09
C GLY A 27 15.39 4.91 -23.83
N SER A 28 16.65 4.54 -23.67
CA SER A 28 17.04 3.22 -23.18
C SER A 28 17.70 3.39 -21.82
N TYR A 29 17.26 2.61 -20.85
CA TYR A 29 17.67 2.75 -19.46
C TYR A 29 18.23 1.45 -18.90
N PHE A 30 19.15 1.60 -17.94
CA PHE A 30 19.81 0.49 -17.28
C PHE A 30 19.61 0.57 -15.78
N ARG A 31 19.24 -0.53 -15.14
CA ARG A 31 19.13 -0.63 -13.68
C ARG A 31 20.24 -1.52 -13.15
N LEU A 32 21.44 -0.96 -13.00
CA LEU A 32 22.66 -1.70 -12.66
C LEU A 32 22.85 -1.95 -11.15
N HIS A 33 21.81 -1.69 -10.35
CA HIS A 33 21.80 -1.96 -8.92
C HIS A 33 20.38 -2.09 -8.38
N GLU A 34 20.23 -2.78 -7.24
CA GLU A 34 18.92 -3.04 -6.64
C GLU A 34 18.54 -1.97 -5.61
N ARG A 35 19.49 -1.56 -4.78
CA ARG A 35 19.28 -0.65 -3.62
C ARG A 35 20.37 0.40 -3.51
N ASN A 36 20.06 1.50 -2.83
CA ASN A 36 21.07 2.51 -2.49
C ASN A 36 22.14 1.90 -1.58
N PHE A 37 23.39 2.35 -1.73
CA PHE A 37 24.55 1.89 -0.94
C PHE A 37 24.86 0.38 -1.05
N GLN A 38 24.59 -0.23 -2.20
CA GLN A 38 25.00 -1.61 -2.47
C GLN A 38 26.41 -1.67 -3.05
N HIS A 39 27.37 -2.23 -2.31
CA HIS A 39 28.74 -2.33 -2.81
C HIS A 39 28.86 -3.31 -3.99
N ILE A 40 29.20 -2.80 -5.17
CA ILE A 40 29.52 -3.57 -6.38
C ILE A 40 30.83 -2.98 -6.94
N LEU A 41 31.76 -3.84 -7.35
CA LEU A 41 32.99 -3.41 -8.02
C LEU A 41 32.65 -2.73 -9.35
N TYR A 42 33.39 -1.68 -9.72
CA TYR A 42 33.03 -0.89 -10.91
C TYR A 42 33.23 -1.69 -12.20
N GLU A 43 34.21 -2.60 -12.23
CA GLU A 43 34.43 -3.55 -13.33
C GLU A 43 33.24 -4.50 -13.51
N ASP A 44 32.57 -4.85 -12.42
CA ASP A 44 31.39 -5.70 -12.44
C ASP A 44 30.13 -4.93 -12.86
N ILE A 45 30.03 -3.64 -12.52
CA ILE A 45 28.99 -2.76 -13.04
C ILE A 45 29.15 -2.58 -14.56
N GLU A 46 30.39 -2.40 -15.04
CA GLU A 46 30.71 -2.37 -16.47
C GLU A 46 30.28 -3.67 -17.16
N LYS A 47 30.62 -4.84 -16.62
CA LYS A 47 30.16 -6.13 -17.14
C LYS A 47 28.63 -6.22 -17.18
N LEU A 48 27.93 -5.83 -16.11
CA LEU A 48 26.46 -5.82 -16.08
C LEU A 48 25.87 -4.95 -17.19
N PHE A 49 26.46 -3.78 -17.45
CA PHE A 49 26.06 -2.92 -18.56
C PHE A 49 26.27 -3.62 -19.91
N LEU A 50 27.48 -4.13 -20.16
CA LEU A 50 27.83 -4.78 -21.43
C LEU A 50 26.97 -6.02 -21.71
N PHE A 51 26.79 -6.88 -20.70
CA PHE A 51 26.01 -8.11 -20.83
C PHE A 51 24.52 -7.87 -21.00
N SER A 52 23.96 -6.81 -20.37
CA SER A 52 22.54 -6.49 -20.48
C SER A 52 22.18 -5.63 -21.69
N ASN A 53 23.15 -4.93 -22.29
CA ASN A 53 22.90 -4.02 -23.41
C ASN A 53 22.30 -4.76 -24.63
N GLY A 54 21.10 -4.34 -25.04
CA GLY A 54 20.35 -5.00 -26.12
C GLY A 54 19.64 -6.31 -25.71
N LYS A 55 19.88 -6.84 -24.51
CA LYS A 55 19.31 -8.11 -24.01
C LYS A 55 18.17 -7.84 -23.01
N ILE A 56 16.93 -7.77 -23.51
CA ILE A 56 15.73 -7.44 -22.71
C ILE A 56 15.48 -8.43 -21.57
N ASP A 57 15.82 -9.70 -21.78
CA ASP A 57 15.59 -10.79 -20.84
C ASP A 57 16.75 -11.01 -19.86
N TYR A 58 17.85 -10.25 -20.01
CA TYR A 58 18.96 -10.34 -19.07
C TYR A 58 18.53 -9.88 -17.68
N LYS A 59 18.76 -10.75 -16.70
CA LYS A 59 18.44 -10.54 -15.30
C LYS A 59 19.64 -10.81 -14.43
N TYR A 60 19.72 -10.11 -13.32
CA TYR A 60 20.74 -10.36 -12.31
C TYR A 60 20.16 -10.27 -10.89
N ASN A 61 20.56 -11.19 -10.02
CA ASN A 61 20.19 -11.22 -8.62
C ASN A 61 21.29 -10.62 -7.77
N PHE A 62 21.14 -9.34 -7.44
CA PHE A 62 22.12 -8.60 -6.68
C PHE A 62 22.35 -9.11 -5.25
N ASN A 63 21.46 -9.94 -4.70
CA ASN A 63 21.68 -10.59 -3.39
C ASN A 63 22.71 -11.73 -3.47
N LYS A 64 22.94 -12.28 -4.66
CA LYS A 64 23.96 -13.30 -4.91
C LYS A 64 25.34 -12.72 -5.20
N TYR A 65 25.45 -11.40 -5.40
CA TYR A 65 26.74 -10.78 -5.73
C TYR A 65 27.80 -11.03 -4.64
N ARG A 66 28.98 -11.49 -5.07
CA ARG A 66 30.18 -11.67 -4.26
C ARG A 66 31.34 -11.08 -5.06
N GLY A 67 32.05 -10.11 -4.49
CA GLY A 67 33.04 -9.32 -5.25
C GLY A 67 34.23 -10.14 -5.75
N ASP A 68 34.51 -11.27 -5.13
CA ASP A 68 35.51 -12.26 -5.53
C ASP A 68 35.04 -13.19 -6.65
N GLU A 69 33.74 -13.53 -6.71
CA GLU A 69 33.16 -14.36 -7.77
C GLU A 69 32.84 -13.55 -9.05
N GLY A 70 32.58 -12.25 -8.92
CA GLY A 70 32.28 -11.34 -10.04
C GLY A 70 30.90 -11.56 -10.67
N ILE A 71 30.77 -11.19 -11.96
CA ILE A 71 29.54 -11.27 -12.77
C ILE A 71 29.78 -12.14 -14.00
N THR A 72 28.80 -12.98 -14.34
CA THR A 72 28.81 -13.83 -15.55
C THR A 72 27.91 -13.28 -16.66
N GLU A 73 28.19 -13.67 -17.91
CA GLU A 73 27.45 -13.21 -19.10
C GLU A 73 26.03 -13.79 -19.18
N GLU A 74 25.78 -14.94 -18.57
CA GLU A 74 24.47 -15.59 -18.56
C GLU A 74 23.48 -14.91 -17.60
N GLY A 75 23.99 -14.10 -16.66
CA GLY A 75 23.17 -13.48 -15.61
C GLY A 75 22.62 -14.52 -14.63
N THR A 76 21.42 -14.29 -14.12
CA THR A 76 20.74 -15.19 -13.17
C THR A 76 19.32 -15.51 -13.63
N GLU A 77 18.87 -16.76 -13.40
CA GLU A 77 17.52 -17.22 -13.75
C GLU A 77 16.41 -16.36 -13.13
N ILE A 78 16.55 -16.07 -11.84
CA ILE A 78 15.71 -15.15 -11.08
C ILE A 78 16.53 -13.90 -10.80
N GLY A 79 15.96 -12.73 -11.00
CA GLY A 79 16.66 -11.48 -10.73
C GLY A 79 15.90 -10.27 -11.22
N GLN A 80 16.51 -9.12 -11.05
CA GLN A 80 16.02 -7.87 -11.59
C GLN A 80 16.35 -7.78 -13.08
N LYS A 81 15.40 -7.29 -13.88
CA LYS A 81 15.67 -6.90 -15.28
C LYS A 81 16.53 -5.65 -15.31
N LEU A 82 17.59 -5.68 -16.12
CA LEU A 82 18.56 -4.59 -16.19
C LEU A 82 18.28 -3.61 -17.32
N PHE A 83 17.83 -4.07 -18.50
CA PHE A 83 17.73 -3.23 -19.70
C PHE A 83 16.28 -2.89 -20.08
N TYR A 84 15.98 -1.60 -20.23
CA TYR A 84 14.66 -1.07 -20.53
C TYR A 84 14.72 -0.21 -21.81
N PRO A 85 14.56 -0.81 -23.00
CA PRO A 85 14.62 -0.09 -24.27
C PRO A 85 13.31 0.61 -24.61
N ASN A 86 13.39 1.56 -25.55
CA ASN A 86 12.25 2.18 -26.23
C ASN A 86 11.23 2.85 -25.29
N MET A 87 11.68 3.38 -24.15
CA MET A 87 10.80 4.04 -23.18
C MET A 87 10.44 5.46 -23.64
N PRO A 88 9.16 5.77 -23.92
CA PRO A 88 8.74 7.11 -24.29
C PRO A 88 9.02 8.11 -23.15
N GLN A 89 9.75 9.19 -23.45
CA GLN A 89 10.09 10.21 -22.45
C GLN A 89 8.86 10.92 -21.88
N THR A 90 7.80 10.99 -22.68
CA THR A 90 6.50 11.57 -22.28
C THR A 90 5.84 10.84 -21.12
N ASN A 91 6.24 9.59 -20.83
CA ASN A 91 5.74 8.87 -19.67
C ASN A 91 6.17 9.49 -18.33
N PHE A 92 7.36 10.10 -18.25
CA PHE A 92 7.84 10.69 -16.99
C PHE A 92 7.04 11.91 -16.57
N VAL A 93 6.55 12.69 -17.55
CA VAL A 93 5.71 13.87 -17.30
C VAL A 93 4.36 13.50 -16.67
N LYS A 94 3.90 12.26 -16.85
CA LYS A 94 2.64 11.77 -16.28
C LYS A 94 2.71 11.56 -14.76
N ILE A 95 3.90 11.54 -14.18
CA ILE A 95 4.09 11.44 -12.73
C ILE A 95 4.38 12.85 -12.18
N PRO A 96 3.67 13.33 -11.14
CA PRO A 96 3.95 14.61 -10.52
C PRO A 96 5.42 14.75 -10.11
N GLY A 97 6.05 15.89 -10.46
CA GLY A 97 7.49 16.13 -10.27
C GLY A 97 8.39 15.55 -11.36
N SER A 98 7.80 14.83 -12.34
CA SER A 98 8.47 14.24 -13.49
C SER A 98 9.71 13.37 -13.20
N PRO A 99 9.67 12.45 -12.21
CA PRO A 99 10.77 11.52 -11.95
C PRO A 99 10.99 10.56 -13.12
N ILE A 100 12.25 10.20 -13.37
CA ILE A 100 12.63 9.24 -14.40
C ILE A 100 12.50 7.81 -13.85
N PHE A 101 11.27 7.31 -13.78
CA PHE A 101 10.97 5.92 -13.40
C PHE A 101 10.74 5.05 -14.63
N TYR A 102 11.79 4.44 -15.13
CA TYR A 102 11.75 3.61 -16.33
C TYR A 102 11.43 2.13 -16.05
N TRP A 103 11.47 1.70 -14.79
CA TRP A 103 11.20 0.32 -14.37
C TRP A 103 9.78 0.09 -13.86
N VAL A 104 8.98 1.14 -13.71
CA VAL A 104 7.58 1.01 -13.26
C VAL A 104 6.69 0.62 -14.45
N SER A 105 5.60 -0.11 -14.18
CA SER A 105 4.66 -0.51 -15.22
C SER A 105 3.84 0.67 -15.73
N MET A 106 3.32 0.57 -16.95
CA MET A 106 2.38 1.56 -17.49
C MET A 106 1.13 1.72 -16.62
N HIS A 107 0.63 0.62 -16.05
CA HIS A 107 -0.50 0.67 -15.13
C HIS A 107 -0.20 1.58 -13.92
N THR A 108 0.99 1.47 -13.33
CA THR A 108 1.41 2.36 -12.22
C THR A 108 1.53 3.81 -12.67
N ILE A 109 1.99 4.09 -13.89
CA ILE A 109 2.07 5.46 -14.42
C ILE A 109 0.66 6.04 -14.60
N GLU A 110 -0.27 5.23 -15.12
CA GLU A 110 -1.66 5.63 -15.37
C GLU A 110 -2.41 5.94 -14.07
N THR A 111 -2.07 5.30 -12.94
CA THR A 111 -2.73 5.63 -11.66
C THR A 111 -2.49 7.07 -11.20
N PHE A 112 -1.36 7.69 -11.59
CA PHE A 112 -1.07 9.10 -11.29
C PHE A 112 -1.91 10.08 -12.11
N GLN A 113 -2.59 9.61 -13.16
CA GLN A 113 -3.54 10.41 -13.95
C GLN A 113 -4.98 10.32 -13.40
N GLY A 114 -5.22 9.45 -12.41
CA GLY A 114 -6.51 9.33 -11.75
C GLY A 114 -6.78 10.42 -10.73
N THR A 115 -7.98 10.39 -10.15
CA THR A 115 -8.36 11.30 -9.06
C THR A 115 -7.54 11.06 -7.80
N VAL A 116 -7.11 12.14 -7.14
CA VAL A 116 -6.35 12.04 -5.89
C VAL A 116 -7.27 11.49 -4.80
N LEU A 117 -6.84 10.42 -4.12
CA LEU A 117 -7.68 9.73 -3.13
C LEU A 117 -8.22 10.66 -2.02
N ASN A 118 -7.43 11.64 -1.60
CA ASN A 118 -7.81 12.62 -0.57
C ASN A 118 -8.92 13.59 -1.02
N GLU A 119 -9.18 13.73 -2.33
CA GLU A 119 -10.27 14.55 -2.86
C GLU A 119 -11.63 13.84 -2.76
N ILE A 120 -11.63 12.50 -2.68
CA ILE A 120 -12.86 11.69 -2.71
C ILE A 120 -13.12 10.88 -1.44
N ALA A 121 -12.08 10.66 -0.62
CA ALA A 121 -12.19 9.87 0.61
C ALA A 121 -11.30 10.39 1.74
N LYS A 122 -11.72 10.13 2.98
CA LYS A 122 -10.91 10.38 4.19
C LYS A 122 -10.48 9.06 4.82
N ALA A 123 -9.18 8.90 5.04
CA ALA A 123 -8.65 7.83 5.90
C ALA A 123 -8.93 8.16 7.37
N LYS A 124 -9.63 7.28 8.09
CA LYS A 124 -9.91 7.43 9.51
C LYS A 124 -9.64 6.13 10.28
N ALA A 125 -9.00 6.27 11.44
CA ALA A 125 -9.05 5.26 12.48
C ALA A 125 -10.40 5.36 13.21
N GLY A 126 -10.98 4.23 13.58
CA GLY A 126 -12.31 4.17 14.18
C GLY A 126 -12.30 3.88 15.68
N LEU A 127 -13.28 3.10 16.11
CA LEU A 127 -13.54 2.78 17.49
C LEU A 127 -12.38 1.98 18.12
N GLN A 128 -12.02 2.36 19.34
CA GLN A 128 -11.25 1.56 20.28
C GLN A 128 -12.19 1.27 21.45
N THR A 129 -12.59 0.01 21.68
CA THR A 129 -13.60 -0.27 22.72
C THR A 129 -13.06 -0.10 24.16
N GLY A 130 -11.73 0.02 24.33
CA GLY A 130 -11.05 -0.02 25.62
C GLY A 130 -10.94 -1.43 26.21
N LYS A 131 -11.95 -2.30 25.98
CA LYS A 131 -11.96 -3.69 26.45
C LYS A 131 -12.75 -4.61 25.51
N ASN A 132 -12.09 -5.15 24.49
CA ASN A 132 -12.72 -6.05 23.51
C ASN A 132 -13.46 -7.24 24.17
N ALA A 133 -12.92 -7.80 25.25
CA ALA A 133 -13.55 -8.92 25.97
C ALA A 133 -14.97 -8.60 26.50
N LEU A 134 -15.31 -7.33 26.71
CA LEU A 134 -16.64 -6.91 27.16
C LEU A 134 -17.57 -6.53 26.00
N PHE A 135 -17.01 -5.91 24.96
CA PHE A 135 -17.81 -5.18 23.96
C PHE A 135 -17.76 -5.79 22.56
N VAL A 136 -16.92 -6.79 22.30
CA VAL A 136 -16.77 -7.40 20.98
C VAL A 136 -17.06 -8.89 21.07
N ARG A 137 -17.85 -9.41 20.14
CA ARG A 137 -18.22 -10.83 20.05
C ARG A 137 -18.09 -11.32 18.63
N ASP A 138 -17.87 -12.61 18.46
CA ASP A 138 -18.14 -13.24 17.15
C ASP A 138 -19.65 -13.24 16.91
N TRP A 139 -20.07 -13.12 15.65
CA TRP A 139 -21.48 -13.08 15.26
C TRP A 139 -22.26 -14.30 15.75
N SER A 140 -21.59 -15.43 15.93
CA SER A 140 -22.16 -16.68 16.43
C SER A 140 -22.34 -16.73 17.96
N GLU A 141 -21.71 -15.82 18.72
CA GLU A 141 -21.75 -15.79 20.18
C GLU A 141 -22.94 -14.98 20.74
N VAL A 142 -23.71 -14.31 19.89
CA VAL A 142 -24.77 -13.38 20.32
C VAL A 142 -26.15 -13.82 19.85
N ASP A 143 -27.18 -13.35 20.54
CA ASP A 143 -28.56 -13.52 20.07
C ASP A 143 -28.74 -12.76 18.76
N PHE A 144 -28.89 -13.51 17.67
CA PHE A 144 -29.01 -12.98 16.31
C PHE A 144 -30.16 -11.96 16.16
N ARG A 145 -31.20 -12.04 17.00
CA ARG A 145 -32.35 -11.10 17.01
C ARG A 145 -32.00 -9.72 17.56
N LYS A 146 -30.85 -9.56 18.20
CA LYS A 146 -30.34 -8.29 18.74
C LYS A 146 -29.20 -7.72 17.88
N THR A 147 -29.07 -8.20 16.64
CA THR A 147 -27.99 -7.82 15.73
C THR A 147 -28.52 -6.97 14.59
N SER A 148 -27.74 -5.96 14.21
CA SER A 148 -28.10 -5.08 13.10
C SER A 148 -27.80 -5.68 11.71
N ILE A 149 -27.58 -7.01 11.62
CA ILE A 149 -27.22 -7.69 10.38
C ILE A 149 -28.42 -7.77 9.42
N LYS A 150 -29.64 -7.97 9.95
CA LYS A 150 -30.87 -8.06 9.16
C LYS A 150 -31.68 -6.78 9.10
N SER A 151 -31.63 -5.97 10.16
CA SER A 151 -32.40 -4.74 10.31
C SER A 151 -31.50 -3.66 10.92
N SER A 152 -31.76 -2.39 10.63
CA SER A 152 -31.09 -1.27 11.29
C SER A 152 -32.09 -0.64 12.26
N GLU A 153 -32.60 -1.43 13.21
CA GLU A 153 -33.64 -0.97 14.12
C GLU A 153 -33.04 -0.37 15.40
N LEU A 154 -33.79 0.55 16.01
CA LEU A 154 -33.34 1.32 17.19
C LEU A 154 -33.06 0.45 18.43
N SER A 155 -33.49 -0.82 18.44
CA SER A 155 -33.27 -1.76 19.56
C SER A 155 -32.06 -2.69 19.37
N ASP A 156 -31.30 -2.56 18.29
CA ASP A 156 -30.14 -3.42 18.06
C ASP A 156 -29.02 -3.12 19.05
N LYS A 157 -28.42 -4.18 19.58
CA LYS A 157 -27.28 -4.10 20.50
C LYS A 157 -25.97 -4.29 19.77
N TRP A 158 -25.94 -5.26 18.86
CA TRP A 158 -24.72 -5.75 18.23
C TRP A 158 -24.65 -5.31 16.77
N PHE A 159 -23.65 -4.48 16.45
CA PHE A 159 -23.45 -3.95 15.11
C PHE A 159 -22.23 -4.57 14.44
N PRO A 160 -22.22 -4.79 13.11
CA PRO A 160 -21.04 -5.23 12.38
C PRO A 160 -19.81 -4.42 12.75
N TYR A 161 -18.73 -5.11 13.10
CA TYR A 161 -17.50 -4.51 13.58
C TYR A 161 -16.34 -4.87 12.66
N CYS A 162 -16.00 -3.93 11.78
CA CYS A 162 -14.90 -4.07 10.83
C CYS A 162 -13.58 -3.97 11.58
N LYS A 163 -13.08 -5.14 11.96
CA LYS A 163 -11.80 -5.31 12.60
C LYS A 163 -10.69 -5.38 11.56
N GLY A 164 -9.53 -4.85 11.92
CA GLY A 164 -8.29 -5.12 11.22
C GLY A 164 -7.90 -6.59 11.17
N GLY A 165 -6.80 -6.85 10.45
CA GLY A 165 -6.18 -8.16 10.40
C GLY A 165 -6.56 -8.94 9.14
N GLY A 166 -5.94 -10.12 9.01
CA GLY A 166 -6.00 -10.95 7.80
C GLY A 166 -5.33 -10.32 6.58
N ASN A 167 -5.19 -11.13 5.54
CA ASN A 167 -4.58 -10.75 4.27
C ASN A 167 -5.59 -10.80 3.10
N ASN A 168 -6.89 -10.93 3.41
CA ASN A 168 -7.96 -11.01 2.42
C ASN A 168 -8.11 -9.69 1.66
N LYS A 169 -8.28 -9.78 0.34
CA LYS A 169 -8.56 -8.65 -0.54
C LYS A 169 -10.02 -8.67 -0.99
N TRP A 170 -10.50 -7.47 -1.32
CA TRP A 170 -11.81 -7.16 -1.89
C TRP A 170 -12.97 -7.30 -0.90
N TYR A 171 -13.08 -8.39 -0.14
CA TYR A 171 -14.21 -8.59 0.79
C TYR A 171 -13.88 -9.58 1.93
N GLY A 172 -14.67 -9.55 3.01
CA GLY A 172 -14.64 -10.54 4.10
C GLY A 172 -14.18 -9.99 5.46
N LEU A 173 -13.92 -10.92 6.41
CA LEU A 173 -13.64 -10.64 7.82
C LEU A 173 -14.78 -9.95 8.59
N ASN A 174 -16.02 -10.27 8.20
CA ASN A 174 -17.24 -9.76 8.80
C ASN A 174 -17.73 -10.65 9.96
N SER A 175 -16.81 -11.17 10.76
CA SER A 175 -17.15 -12.12 11.83
C SER A 175 -17.44 -11.45 13.16
N PHE A 176 -16.97 -10.22 13.36
CA PHE A 176 -17.10 -9.54 14.65
C PHE A 176 -18.27 -8.57 14.69
N LEU A 177 -18.90 -8.50 15.85
CA LEU A 177 -19.90 -7.51 16.21
C LEU A 177 -19.43 -6.73 17.44
N VAL A 178 -19.87 -5.47 17.55
CA VAL A 178 -19.58 -4.59 18.68
C VAL A 178 -20.88 -4.15 19.36
N ASP A 179 -20.85 -4.09 20.69
CA ASP A 179 -21.93 -3.50 21.48
C ASP A 179 -21.96 -1.98 21.25
N TRP A 180 -22.93 -1.52 20.47
CA TRP A 180 -23.18 -0.11 20.20
C TRP A 180 -24.62 0.29 20.54
N GLU A 181 -25.26 -0.46 21.43
CA GLU A 181 -26.58 -0.16 21.99
C GLU A 181 -26.61 1.27 22.56
N ASP A 182 -27.71 1.98 22.35
CA ASP A 182 -27.91 3.35 22.83
C ASP A 182 -26.73 4.29 22.48
N ASN A 183 -26.24 4.20 21.23
CA ASN A 183 -25.07 4.94 20.75
C ASN A 183 -23.76 4.61 21.51
N GLY A 184 -23.62 3.35 21.91
CA GLY A 184 -22.45 2.84 22.63
C GLY A 184 -22.39 3.29 24.09
N LYS A 185 -23.53 3.52 24.74
CA LYS A 185 -23.62 4.02 26.13
C LYS A 185 -22.68 3.29 27.09
N ARG A 186 -22.66 1.95 27.03
CA ARG A 186 -21.78 1.12 27.88
C ARG A 186 -20.29 1.37 27.65
N ILE A 187 -19.88 1.62 26.39
CA ILE A 187 -18.49 1.95 26.07
C ILE A 187 -18.13 3.34 26.62
N HIS A 188 -19.06 4.30 26.56
CA HIS A 188 -18.85 5.65 27.09
C HIS A 188 -18.70 5.63 28.61
N GLU A 189 -19.62 4.96 29.31
CA GLU A 189 -19.58 4.78 30.76
C GLU A 189 -18.29 4.08 31.20
N TYR A 190 -17.89 3.00 30.52
CA TYR A 190 -16.66 2.27 30.84
C TYR A 190 -15.40 3.13 30.71
N ASN A 191 -15.34 4.01 29.71
CA ASN A 191 -14.20 4.90 29.48
C ASN A 191 -14.34 6.26 30.20
N ASN A 192 -15.38 6.46 31.01
CA ASN A 192 -15.68 7.71 31.72
C ASN A 192 -15.71 8.95 30.80
N ILE A 193 -16.40 8.84 29.66
CA ILE A 193 -16.57 9.92 28.67
C ILE A 193 -18.06 10.21 28.43
N PRO A 194 -18.44 11.47 28.13
CA PRO A 194 -19.84 11.79 27.87
C PRO A 194 -20.30 11.24 26.51
N LEU A 195 -21.61 10.97 26.35
CA LEU A 195 -22.16 10.33 25.14
C LEU A 195 -21.94 11.15 23.86
N ASN A 196 -21.85 12.48 23.97
CA ASN A 196 -21.56 13.39 22.85
C ASN A 196 -20.07 13.48 22.49
N TYR A 197 -19.19 12.80 23.23
CA TYR A 197 -17.75 12.79 22.96
C TYR A 197 -17.43 12.11 21.62
N SER A 198 -16.48 12.67 20.87
CA SER A 198 -16.12 12.23 19.50
C SER A 198 -14.60 12.18 19.29
N GLY A 199 -13.85 11.98 20.37
CA GLY A 199 -12.40 11.78 20.38
C GLY A 199 -12.00 10.33 20.69
N ALA A 200 -10.73 10.08 20.98
CA ALA A 200 -10.28 8.78 21.44
C ALA A 200 -10.97 8.42 22.77
N PRO A 201 -11.65 7.26 22.88
CA PRO A 201 -11.51 6.10 22.02
C PRO A 201 -12.65 5.89 20.99
N VAL A 202 -13.67 6.76 20.98
CA VAL A 202 -14.87 6.74 20.10
C VAL A 202 -14.77 7.76 18.95
N ARG A 203 -13.59 7.85 18.32
CA ARG A 203 -13.33 8.81 17.25
C ARG A 203 -14.10 8.47 15.98
N ALA A 204 -14.25 9.47 15.11
CA ALA A 204 -14.83 9.32 13.77
C ALA A 204 -16.28 8.80 13.74
N LYS A 205 -17.05 9.01 14.82
CA LYS A 205 -18.48 8.63 14.93
C LYS A 205 -19.33 9.05 13.74
N GLN A 206 -19.07 10.21 13.16
CA GLN A 206 -19.79 10.73 12.00
C GLN A 206 -19.65 9.87 10.73
N PHE A 207 -18.72 8.91 10.75
CA PHE A 207 -18.49 7.96 9.68
C PHE A 207 -18.92 6.54 10.02
N TYR A 208 -19.44 6.30 11.22
CA TYR A 208 -20.00 5.00 11.55
C TYR A 208 -21.19 4.71 10.63
N PHE A 209 -21.36 3.44 10.30
CA PHE A 209 -22.39 2.92 9.41
C PHE A 209 -22.27 3.36 7.94
N LYS A 210 -21.25 4.14 7.58
CA LYS A 210 -20.99 4.52 6.18
C LYS A 210 -20.21 3.44 5.43
N GLU A 211 -20.43 3.41 4.13
CA GLU A 211 -19.68 2.62 3.16
C GLU A 211 -18.22 3.11 3.04
N GLY A 212 -17.31 2.21 2.68
CA GLY A 212 -15.90 2.55 2.51
C GLY A 212 -15.00 1.36 2.18
N LEU A 213 -13.69 1.61 2.29
CA LEU A 213 -12.64 0.60 2.12
C LEU A 213 -11.81 0.50 3.40
N SER A 214 -12.04 -0.57 4.17
CA SER A 214 -11.25 -0.87 5.38
C SER A 214 -9.97 -1.60 5.01
N TYR A 215 -8.84 -1.22 5.59
CA TYR A 215 -7.55 -1.85 5.35
C TYR A 215 -6.87 -2.27 6.65
N SER A 216 -6.07 -3.35 6.60
CA SER A 216 -5.36 -3.84 7.78
C SER A 216 -4.22 -2.90 8.16
N LEU A 217 -4.28 -2.29 9.35
CA LEU A 217 -3.20 -1.44 9.88
C LEU A 217 -1.89 -2.19 10.02
N ILE A 218 -1.96 -3.45 10.45
CA ILE A 218 -0.82 -4.36 10.60
C ILE A 218 -1.14 -5.63 9.81
N ASN A 219 -0.24 -6.03 8.92
CA ASN A 219 -0.31 -7.28 8.18
C ASN A 219 1.07 -7.95 8.17
N SER A 220 1.08 -9.29 8.11
CA SER A 220 2.32 -10.08 8.11
C SER A 220 2.88 -10.34 6.71
N THR A 221 2.10 -10.09 5.66
CA THR A 221 2.50 -10.38 4.27
C THR A 221 3.26 -9.23 3.61
N GLY A 222 3.28 -8.04 4.22
CA GLY A 222 3.83 -6.81 3.63
C GLY A 222 2.96 -6.21 2.51
N ASN A 223 1.87 -6.86 2.13
CA ASN A 223 1.00 -6.41 1.06
C ASN A 223 -0.10 -5.49 1.59
N PHE A 224 -0.41 -4.42 0.86
CA PHE A 224 -1.61 -3.63 1.14
C PHE A 224 -2.86 -4.48 0.87
N CYS A 225 -3.69 -4.66 1.90
CA CYS A 225 -4.94 -5.41 1.83
C CYS A 225 -6.09 -4.53 2.30
N ALA A 226 -6.96 -4.18 1.36
CA ALA A 226 -8.20 -3.44 1.59
C ALA A 226 -9.41 -4.29 1.23
N ARG A 227 -10.51 -4.04 1.94
CA ARG A 227 -11.79 -4.73 1.80
C ARG A 227 -12.91 -3.72 1.73
N TYR A 228 -13.86 -4.00 0.87
CA TYR A 228 -15.07 -3.24 0.76
C TYR A 228 -15.96 -3.46 1.99
N ILE A 229 -16.42 -2.37 2.59
CA ILE A 229 -17.44 -2.36 3.63
C ILE A 229 -18.69 -1.69 3.06
N LYS A 230 -19.81 -2.41 3.05
CA LYS A 230 -21.08 -1.92 2.48
C LYS A 230 -21.73 -0.81 3.31
N GLY A 231 -21.26 -0.60 4.54
CA GLY A 231 -21.92 0.25 5.54
C GLY A 231 -22.71 -0.56 6.56
N GLY A 232 -23.48 0.11 7.41
CA GLY A 232 -24.25 -0.52 8.50
C GLY A 232 -23.41 -1.04 9.67
N GLY A 233 -22.09 -0.82 9.66
CA GLY A 233 -21.17 -1.24 10.72
C GLY A 233 -20.23 -0.15 11.21
N ILE A 234 -19.41 -0.50 12.19
CA ILE A 234 -18.40 0.37 12.82
C ILE A 234 -17.03 -0.22 12.53
N PHE A 235 -16.05 0.62 12.19
CA PHE A 235 -14.67 0.20 11.96
C PHE A 235 -13.79 0.45 13.19
N ASP A 236 -12.79 -0.40 13.39
CA ASP A 236 -11.88 -0.29 14.53
C ASP A 236 -10.56 0.43 14.20
N ASN A 237 -9.69 0.55 15.19
CA ASN A 237 -8.35 1.10 14.98
C ASN A 237 -7.41 0.15 14.22
N GLY A 238 -7.61 -1.17 14.31
CA GLY A 238 -6.83 -2.16 13.56
C GLY A 238 -7.21 -2.22 12.08
N GLY A 239 -8.42 -1.79 11.74
CA GLY A 239 -8.97 -1.69 10.39
C GLY A 239 -9.37 -0.27 10.04
N PRO A 240 -8.42 0.70 9.98
CA PRO A 240 -8.73 2.04 9.51
C PRO A 240 -9.39 1.98 8.14
N THR A 241 -10.21 2.98 7.85
CA THR A 241 -11.10 2.94 6.70
C THR A 241 -11.00 4.22 5.90
N PHE A 242 -10.90 4.07 4.57
CA PHE A 242 -11.16 5.15 3.63
C PHE A 242 -12.66 5.28 3.46
N LEU A 243 -13.19 6.42 3.89
CA LEU A 243 -14.62 6.71 3.87
C LEU A 243 -14.92 7.71 2.78
N VAL A 244 -15.83 7.34 1.91
CA VAL A 244 -16.25 8.15 0.76
C VAL A 244 -16.93 9.43 1.27
N MET A 245 -16.58 10.57 0.67
CA MET A 245 -17.07 11.89 1.08
C MET A 245 -18.34 12.35 0.35
N ILE A 246 -18.89 11.51 -0.53
CA ILE A 246 -20.04 11.81 -1.38
C ILE A 246 -21.33 11.87 -0.55
#